data_AF-A0A956T2N2-F1
#
_entry.id   AF-A0A956T2N2-F1
#
_cell.length_a   1.000
_cell.length_b   1.000
_cell.length_c   1.000
_cell.angle_alpha   90.00
_cell.angle_beta   90.00
_cell.angle_gamma   90.00
#
_symmetry.space_group_name_H-M   'P 1'
#
loop_
_entity.id
_entity.type
_entity.pdbx_description
1 polymer ?
#
loop_
_entity_poly.entity_id
_entity_poly.type
_entity_poly.pdbx_seq_one_letter_code
_entity_poly.pdbx_strand_id
1 'polypeptide(L)'
;HHMTNTGSIMETATAFPGNTGQRPESVAPLAMMLRYNGYSTAQFGKNHETAAWEVSPSGPTDRWPTRSGFDKFYGFMGGETNQWSPAVYDGMTKVEVSKDPDYHFMTDMTDQAIKWMRFQKSLTPDKPFFMYFAPGATHAPHHVPQEWIAKNKGRFDQGWDKVREETLARQIKLGVVPEGTTLAPKPKAIKDWDNLTADEKKLFTRQMEVFAGFAEYT
;
A
#
# COMPACT_ATOMS: atom_id res chain seq x y z
N HIS A 1 -15.34 18.53 7.98
CA HIS A 1 -15.88 17.18 7.75
C HIS A 1 -15.32 16.64 6.43
N HIS A 2 -14.87 15.38 6.38
CA HIS A 2 -14.37 14.78 5.13
C HIS A 2 -15.55 14.42 4.22
N MET A 3 -15.58 14.95 3.00
CA MET A 3 -16.72 14.79 2.09
C MET A 3 -16.98 13.33 1.66
N THR A 4 -15.94 12.49 1.72
CA THR A 4 -16.01 11.07 1.36
C THR A 4 -16.38 10.17 2.53
N ASN A 5 -16.59 10.72 3.74
CA ASN A 5 -16.80 9.99 5.00
C ASN A 5 -15.64 9.04 5.41
N THR A 6 -14.44 9.24 4.87
CA THR A 6 -13.25 8.43 5.17
C THR A 6 -12.15 9.30 5.78
N GLY A 7 -12.38 9.82 7.00
CA GLY A 7 -11.41 10.65 7.73
C GLY A 7 -10.27 9.87 8.38
N SER A 8 -10.41 8.55 8.47
CA SER A 8 -9.42 7.59 8.97
C SER A 8 -9.59 6.25 8.25
N ILE A 9 -8.77 5.26 8.62
CA ILE A 9 -8.87 3.87 8.13
C ILE A 9 -10.24 3.26 8.47
N MET A 10 -10.68 2.31 7.64
CA MET A 10 -12.05 1.75 7.69
C MET A 10 -12.37 1.10 9.05
N GLU A 11 -11.39 0.52 9.72
CA GLU A 11 -11.53 -0.13 11.03
C GLU A 11 -11.77 0.86 12.16
N THR A 12 -11.49 2.15 11.94
CA THR A 12 -11.69 3.24 12.91
C THR A 12 -12.84 4.16 12.52
N ALA A 13 -13.70 3.71 11.62
CA ALA A 13 -14.93 4.39 11.27
C ALA A 13 -15.83 4.58 12.51
N THR A 14 -16.64 5.62 12.48
CA THR A 14 -17.52 6.07 13.57
C THR A 14 -18.92 6.36 13.03
N ALA A 15 -19.90 6.61 13.89
CA ALA A 15 -21.23 7.03 13.43
C ALA A 15 -21.31 8.50 12.98
N PHE A 16 -20.20 9.27 13.09
CA PHE A 16 -20.24 10.72 12.89
C PHE A 16 -19.92 11.15 11.45
N PRO A 17 -20.61 12.20 10.93
CA PRO A 17 -20.36 12.71 9.58
C PRO A 17 -18.90 13.08 9.35
N GLY A 18 -18.36 12.62 8.22
CA GLY A 18 -16.97 12.77 7.85
C GLY A 18 -16.07 11.60 8.23
N ASN A 19 -16.57 10.60 8.97
CA ASN A 19 -15.79 9.43 9.33
C ASN A 19 -16.63 8.15 9.46
N THR A 20 -17.64 7.96 8.61
CA THR A 20 -18.52 6.78 8.66
C THR A 20 -17.98 5.54 7.97
N GLY A 21 -16.87 5.65 7.23
CA GLY A 21 -16.33 4.55 6.42
C GLY A 21 -17.20 4.20 5.20
N GLN A 22 -18.31 4.92 4.99
CA GLN A 22 -19.22 4.71 3.87
C GLN A 22 -19.20 5.91 2.96
N ARG A 23 -18.55 5.74 1.80
CA ARG A 23 -18.58 6.74 0.74
C ARG A 23 -20.05 7.02 0.37
N PRO A 24 -20.50 8.29 0.47
CA PRO A 24 -21.86 8.65 0.10
C PRO A 24 -22.04 8.61 -1.42
N GLU A 25 -23.27 8.37 -1.89
CA GLU A 25 -23.59 8.32 -3.32
C GLU A 25 -23.39 9.68 -4.03
N SER A 26 -23.29 10.77 -3.28
CA SER A 26 -22.92 12.09 -3.81
C SER A 26 -21.45 12.20 -4.23
N VAL A 27 -20.61 11.21 -3.93
CA VAL A 27 -19.21 11.14 -4.31
C VAL A 27 -19.01 10.05 -5.36
N ALA A 28 -18.78 10.48 -6.61
CA ALA A 28 -18.50 9.58 -7.72
C ALA A 28 -17.05 9.05 -7.67
N PRO A 29 -16.83 7.72 -7.74
CA PRO A 29 -15.48 7.15 -7.84
C PRO A 29 -14.80 7.52 -9.16
N LEU A 30 -13.49 7.80 -9.13
CA LEU A 30 -12.71 8.06 -10.34
C LEU A 30 -12.80 6.93 -11.36
N ALA A 31 -12.67 5.68 -10.91
CA ALA A 31 -12.77 4.50 -11.77
C ALA A 31 -14.12 4.45 -12.51
N MET A 32 -15.22 4.79 -11.83
CA MET A 32 -16.56 4.81 -12.43
C MET A 32 -16.67 5.87 -13.54
N MET A 33 -16.15 7.08 -13.29
CA MET A 33 -16.11 8.13 -14.31
C MET A 33 -15.28 7.72 -15.52
N LEU A 34 -14.08 7.14 -15.31
CA LEU A 34 -13.22 6.68 -16.40
C LEU A 34 -13.87 5.55 -17.20
N ARG A 35 -14.49 4.58 -16.52
CA ARG A 35 -15.20 3.47 -17.15
C ARG A 35 -16.34 3.96 -18.05
N TYR A 36 -17.14 4.93 -17.60
CA TYR A 36 -18.19 5.54 -18.42
C TYR A 36 -17.65 6.36 -19.60
N ASN A 37 -16.39 6.78 -19.56
CA ASN A 37 -15.71 7.47 -20.64
C ASN A 37 -14.81 6.54 -21.47
N GLY A 38 -15.12 5.24 -21.51
CA GLY A 38 -14.52 4.29 -22.45
C GLY A 38 -13.22 3.66 -21.98
N TYR A 39 -12.78 3.86 -20.73
CA TYR A 39 -11.61 3.16 -20.19
C TYR A 39 -12.00 1.75 -19.74
N SER A 40 -11.08 0.80 -19.93
CA SER A 40 -11.05 -0.42 -19.11
C SER A 40 -10.39 -0.10 -17.77
N THR A 41 -10.96 -0.54 -16.66
CA THR A 41 -10.51 -0.14 -15.33
C THR A 41 -10.14 -1.34 -14.48
N ALA A 42 -9.01 -1.28 -13.79
CA ALA A 42 -8.59 -2.34 -12.89
C ALA A 42 -7.92 -1.81 -11.62
N GLN A 43 -8.10 -2.54 -10.54
CA GLN A 43 -7.39 -2.35 -9.27
C GLN A 43 -6.61 -3.60 -8.91
N PHE A 44 -5.34 -3.44 -8.57
CA PHE A 44 -4.46 -4.49 -8.10
C PHE A 44 -3.83 -4.11 -6.76
N GLY A 45 -3.93 -5.01 -5.78
CA GLY A 45 -3.36 -4.81 -4.45
C GLY A 45 -4.37 -4.35 -3.39
N LYS A 46 -3.97 -3.42 -2.53
CA LYS A 46 -4.76 -2.93 -1.40
C LYS A 46 -6.00 -2.17 -1.87
N ASN A 47 -7.17 -2.53 -1.34
CA ASN A 47 -8.38 -1.73 -1.46
C ASN A 47 -8.55 -0.81 -0.26
N HIS A 48 -8.98 -1.35 0.88
CA HIS A 48 -9.12 -0.60 2.14
C HIS A 48 -10.03 0.65 2.06
N GLU A 49 -10.94 0.68 1.09
CA GLU A 49 -11.97 1.72 0.91
C GLU A 49 -13.40 1.17 1.10
N THR A 50 -13.52 -0.12 1.41
CA THR A 50 -14.79 -0.77 1.74
C THR A 50 -14.87 -0.93 3.26
N ALA A 51 -15.97 -0.46 3.84
CA ALA A 51 -16.19 -0.59 5.28
C ALA A 51 -16.06 -2.06 5.72
N ALA A 52 -15.43 -2.31 6.86
CA ALA A 52 -15.09 -3.66 7.29
C ALA A 52 -16.31 -4.60 7.39
N TRP A 53 -17.47 -4.07 7.79
CA TRP A 53 -18.73 -4.83 7.86
C TRP A 53 -19.38 -5.12 6.49
N GLU A 54 -18.96 -4.43 5.43
CA GLU A 54 -19.41 -4.67 4.05
C GLU A 54 -18.53 -5.69 3.32
N VAL A 55 -17.40 -6.12 3.91
CA VAL A 55 -16.53 -7.18 3.37
C VAL A 55 -17.13 -8.55 3.65
N SER A 56 -18.30 -8.81 3.08
CA SER A 56 -19.09 -10.02 3.30
C SER A 56 -19.88 -10.40 2.04
N PRO A 57 -20.08 -11.70 1.77
CA PRO A 57 -21.00 -12.13 0.70
C PRO A 57 -22.44 -11.69 0.94
N SER A 58 -22.82 -11.37 2.19
CA SER A 58 -24.16 -10.87 2.54
C SER A 58 -24.39 -9.41 2.12
N GLY A 59 -23.32 -8.68 1.78
CA GLY A 59 -23.39 -7.28 1.39
C GLY A 59 -23.72 -6.31 2.54
N PRO A 60 -24.01 -5.03 2.20
CA PRO A 60 -24.09 -4.48 0.84
C PRO A 60 -22.75 -4.57 0.11
N THR A 61 -22.78 -4.73 -1.22
CA THR A 61 -21.56 -4.93 -2.02
C THR A 61 -21.27 -3.76 -2.97
N ASP A 62 -22.10 -2.72 -2.97
CA ASP A 62 -22.04 -1.64 -3.96
C ASP A 62 -20.74 -0.82 -3.88
N ARG A 63 -20.09 -0.82 -2.70
CA ARG A 63 -18.80 -0.15 -2.45
C ARG A 63 -17.59 -1.05 -2.64
N TRP A 64 -17.77 -2.29 -3.10
CA TRP A 64 -16.65 -3.13 -3.51
C TRP A 64 -16.03 -2.59 -4.80
N PRO A 65 -14.72 -2.79 -5.03
CA PRO A 65 -14.04 -2.28 -6.22
C PRO A 65 -14.78 -2.54 -7.53
N THR A 66 -15.23 -3.79 -7.74
CA THR A 66 -15.92 -4.22 -8.97
C THR A 66 -17.35 -3.70 -9.13
N ARG A 67 -17.94 -3.17 -8.06
CA ARG A 67 -19.24 -2.48 -8.09
C ARG A 67 -19.11 -0.96 -7.98
N SER A 68 -17.89 -0.50 -7.72
CA SER A 68 -17.52 0.90 -7.52
C SER A 68 -16.68 1.46 -8.67
N GLY A 69 -16.80 0.88 -9.86
CA GLY A 69 -16.24 1.44 -11.09
C GLY A 69 -15.07 0.69 -11.69
N PHE A 70 -14.44 -0.26 -10.99
CA PHE A 70 -13.41 -1.11 -11.57
C PHE A 70 -14.03 -2.31 -12.32
N ASP A 71 -13.56 -2.63 -13.53
CA ASP A 71 -13.95 -3.85 -14.24
C ASP A 71 -13.24 -5.11 -13.68
N LYS A 72 -12.04 -4.92 -13.11
CA LYS A 72 -11.22 -5.98 -12.48
C LYS A 72 -10.74 -5.53 -11.10
N PHE A 73 -10.80 -6.44 -10.14
CA PHE A 73 -10.09 -6.32 -8.88
C PHE A 73 -9.29 -7.58 -8.62
N TYR A 74 -8.05 -7.44 -8.20
CA TYR A 74 -7.24 -8.53 -7.69
C TYR A 74 -6.40 -8.03 -6.52
N GLY A 75 -6.73 -8.44 -5.30
CA GLY A 75 -5.96 -8.04 -4.13
C GLY A 75 -6.69 -8.22 -2.83
N PHE A 76 -6.38 -7.43 -1.81
CA PHE A 76 -6.90 -7.63 -0.45
C PHE A 76 -7.72 -6.43 0.03
N MET A 77 -8.72 -6.71 0.88
CA MET A 77 -9.68 -5.70 1.32
C MET A 77 -9.24 -4.91 2.55
N GLY A 78 -8.47 -5.52 3.46
CA GLY A 78 -8.05 -4.91 4.72
C GLY A 78 -6.93 -3.88 4.59
N GLY A 79 -6.58 -3.24 5.72
CA GLY A 79 -5.48 -2.29 5.80
C GLY A 79 -4.09 -2.87 5.58
N GLU A 80 -3.93 -4.16 5.87
CA GLU A 80 -2.68 -4.88 5.76
C GLU A 80 -2.94 -6.35 5.43
N THR A 81 -1.89 -7.06 4.99
CA THR A 81 -1.97 -8.49 4.72
C THR A 81 -0.59 -9.14 4.83
N ASN A 82 -0.57 -10.45 5.09
CA ASN A 82 0.66 -11.22 5.04
C ASN A 82 1.08 -11.39 3.57
N GLN A 83 2.25 -10.86 3.19
CA GLN A 83 2.70 -10.90 1.79
C GLN A 83 3.04 -12.31 1.26
N TRP A 84 3.25 -13.28 2.15
CA TRP A 84 3.51 -14.68 1.83
C TRP A 84 2.24 -15.55 1.79
N SER A 85 1.18 -15.12 2.48
CA SER A 85 -0.09 -15.83 2.55
C SER A 85 -1.25 -14.83 2.70
N PRO A 86 -1.49 -13.99 1.68
CA PRO A 86 -2.49 -12.93 1.76
C PRO A 86 -3.92 -13.45 1.59
N ALA A 87 -4.88 -12.73 2.16
CA ALA A 87 -6.31 -12.96 1.93
C ALA A 87 -6.74 -12.23 0.65
N VAL A 88 -6.53 -12.87 -0.51
CA VAL A 88 -6.77 -12.27 -1.82
C VAL A 88 -8.19 -12.53 -2.32
N TYR A 89 -8.73 -11.54 -3.01
CA TYR A 89 -9.98 -11.57 -3.74
C TYR A 89 -9.71 -11.32 -5.22
N ASP A 90 -10.33 -12.12 -6.07
CA ASP A 90 -10.52 -11.82 -7.49
C ASP A 90 -11.97 -11.40 -7.70
N GLY A 91 -12.18 -10.11 -7.96
CA GLY A 91 -13.50 -9.48 -7.94
C GLY A 91 -14.13 -9.53 -6.55
N MET A 92 -15.14 -10.38 -6.37
CA MET A 92 -15.80 -10.57 -5.06
C MET A 92 -15.51 -11.95 -4.45
N THR A 93 -14.75 -12.79 -5.16
CA THR A 93 -14.48 -14.16 -4.74
C THR A 93 -13.14 -14.21 -4.05
N LYS A 94 -13.09 -14.71 -2.82
CA LYS A 94 -11.82 -15.02 -2.16
C LYS A 94 -11.14 -16.16 -2.94
N VAL A 95 -9.87 -15.98 -3.28
CA VAL A 95 -9.08 -16.97 -4.02
C VAL A 95 -7.92 -17.46 -3.17
N GLU A 96 -7.55 -18.72 -3.37
CA GLU A 96 -6.35 -19.29 -2.79
C GLU A 96 -5.13 -18.86 -3.60
N VAL A 97 -4.07 -18.46 -2.91
CA VAL A 97 -2.79 -18.11 -3.52
C VAL A 97 -1.93 -19.35 -3.75
N SER A 98 -0.86 -19.20 -4.53
CA SER A 98 0.10 -20.28 -4.73
C SER A 98 0.67 -20.78 -3.39
N LYS A 99 0.93 -22.09 -3.31
CA LYS A 99 1.65 -22.72 -2.19
C LYS A 99 3.15 -22.85 -2.47
N ASP A 100 3.62 -22.25 -3.55
CA ASP A 100 5.04 -22.16 -3.88
C ASP A 100 5.80 -21.50 -2.71
N PRO A 101 6.87 -22.12 -2.18
CA PRO A 101 7.68 -21.51 -1.13
C PRO A 101 8.28 -20.15 -1.52
N ASP A 102 8.45 -19.88 -2.82
CA ASP A 102 8.98 -18.61 -3.35
C ASP A 102 7.86 -17.60 -3.69
N TYR A 103 6.61 -17.91 -3.37
CA TYR A 103 5.48 -17.01 -3.59
C TYR A 103 5.65 -15.70 -2.84
N HIS A 104 5.39 -14.57 -3.50
CA HIS A 104 5.23 -13.26 -2.87
C HIS A 104 4.10 -12.49 -3.56
N PHE A 105 3.23 -11.86 -2.76
CA PHE A 105 2.06 -11.13 -3.27
C PHE A 105 2.39 -10.03 -4.28
N MET A 106 3.44 -9.23 -4.02
CA MET A 106 3.98 -8.25 -4.98
C MET A 106 4.24 -8.84 -6.37
N THR A 107 4.94 -9.98 -6.47
CA THR A 107 5.18 -10.65 -7.76
C THR A 107 3.86 -11.10 -8.39
N ASP A 108 3.01 -11.82 -7.64
CA ASP A 108 1.74 -12.34 -8.17
C ASP A 108 0.83 -11.22 -8.68
N MET A 109 0.58 -10.19 -7.87
CA MET A 109 -0.28 -9.08 -8.30
C MET A 109 0.30 -8.32 -9.50
N THR A 110 1.64 -8.24 -9.61
CA THR A 110 2.32 -7.65 -10.78
C THR A 110 2.08 -8.49 -12.02
N ASP A 111 2.22 -9.82 -11.91
CA ASP A 111 1.95 -10.74 -13.01
C ASP A 111 0.48 -10.69 -13.43
N GLN A 112 -0.46 -10.64 -12.49
CA GLN A 112 -1.89 -10.47 -12.79
C GLN A 112 -2.16 -9.13 -13.49
N ALA A 113 -1.53 -8.04 -13.04
CA ALA A 113 -1.68 -6.72 -13.63
C ALA A 113 -1.15 -6.67 -15.07
N ILE A 114 0.05 -7.19 -15.31
CA ILE A 114 0.65 -7.29 -16.65
C ILE A 114 -0.21 -8.20 -17.54
N LYS A 115 -0.66 -9.34 -17.03
CA LYS A 115 -1.52 -10.27 -17.76
C LYS A 115 -2.82 -9.59 -18.18
N TRP A 116 -3.52 -8.93 -17.26
CA TRP A 116 -4.76 -8.20 -17.54
C TRP A 116 -4.55 -7.12 -18.61
N MET A 117 -3.51 -6.30 -18.46
CA MET A 117 -3.15 -5.25 -19.41
C MET A 117 -2.91 -5.81 -20.81
N ARG A 118 -2.11 -6.89 -20.92
CA ARG A 118 -1.82 -7.56 -22.19
C ARG A 118 -3.10 -8.10 -22.83
N PHE A 119 -3.96 -8.78 -22.08
CA PHE A 119 -5.23 -9.28 -22.61
C PHE A 119 -6.14 -8.15 -23.10
N GLN A 120 -6.26 -7.07 -22.33
CA GLN A 120 -7.05 -5.90 -22.71
C GLN A 120 -6.54 -5.29 -24.02
N LYS A 121 -5.23 -5.13 -24.16
CA LYS A 121 -4.59 -4.58 -25.37
C LYS A 121 -4.63 -5.52 -26.56
N SER A 122 -4.60 -6.84 -26.36
CA SER A 122 -4.74 -7.79 -27.46
C SER A 122 -6.15 -7.78 -28.07
N LEU A 123 -7.19 -7.58 -27.25
CA LEU A 123 -8.58 -7.60 -27.71
C LEU A 123 -9.05 -6.23 -28.21
N THR A 124 -8.61 -5.15 -27.56
CA THR A 124 -9.01 -3.77 -27.88
C THR A 124 -7.81 -2.82 -27.79
N PRO A 125 -6.88 -2.86 -28.77
CA PRO A 125 -5.61 -2.13 -28.71
C PRO A 125 -5.77 -0.62 -28.47
N ASP A 126 -6.75 -0.02 -29.15
CA ASP A 126 -6.99 1.43 -29.11
C ASP A 126 -7.76 1.89 -27.87
N LYS A 127 -8.43 0.95 -27.16
CA LYS A 127 -9.14 1.29 -25.93
C LYS A 127 -8.12 1.58 -24.81
N PRO A 128 -8.19 2.75 -24.15
CA PRO A 128 -7.29 3.04 -23.03
C PRO A 128 -7.68 2.22 -21.80
N PHE A 129 -6.71 2.05 -20.89
CA PHE A 129 -6.97 1.45 -19.59
C PHE A 129 -6.50 2.37 -18.46
N PHE A 130 -7.15 2.24 -17.32
CA PHE A 130 -6.72 2.81 -16.05
C PHE A 130 -6.44 1.68 -15.08
N MET A 131 -5.24 1.67 -14.52
CA MET A 131 -4.81 0.68 -13.54
C MET A 131 -4.44 1.39 -12.24
N TYR A 132 -5.19 1.09 -11.18
CA TYR A 132 -4.83 1.49 -9.83
C TYR A 132 -4.01 0.36 -9.20
N PHE A 133 -2.69 0.56 -9.12
CA PHE A 133 -1.74 -0.43 -8.63
C PHE A 133 -1.25 0.02 -7.24
N ALA A 134 -1.73 -0.66 -6.19
CA ALA A 134 -1.52 -0.28 -4.80
C ALA A 134 -0.89 -1.43 -4.00
N PRO A 135 0.45 -1.54 -3.97
CA PRO A 135 1.14 -2.58 -3.23
C PRO A 135 0.79 -2.61 -1.74
N GLY A 136 0.95 -3.79 -1.11
CA GLY A 136 0.92 -3.91 0.34
C GLY A 136 2.17 -3.30 1.01
N ALA A 137 3.24 -3.12 0.25
CA ALA A 137 4.47 -2.50 0.70
C ALA A 137 4.31 -0.98 0.93
N THR A 138 5.06 -0.38 1.84
CA THR A 138 5.99 -0.96 2.82
C THR A 138 5.31 -1.14 4.17
N HIS A 139 4.01 -1.44 4.19
CA HIS A 139 3.26 -1.58 5.43
C HIS A 139 3.72 -2.80 6.23
N ALA A 140 3.47 -2.79 7.53
CA ALA A 140 3.60 -3.98 8.35
C ALA A 140 2.61 -5.08 7.88
N PRO A 141 2.97 -6.36 8.02
CA PRO A 141 4.29 -6.87 8.39
C PRO A 141 5.30 -6.70 7.24
N HIS A 142 6.55 -6.30 7.56
CA HIS A 142 7.61 -6.15 6.55
C HIS A 142 8.12 -7.52 6.08
N HIS A 143 7.47 -8.04 5.06
CA HIS A 143 7.75 -9.32 4.43
C HIS A 143 8.37 -9.07 3.08
N VAL A 144 9.64 -9.44 2.92
CA VAL A 144 10.41 -9.27 1.68
C VAL A 144 11.46 -10.39 1.59
N PRO A 145 11.82 -10.88 0.39
CA PRO A 145 12.80 -11.94 0.25
C PRO A 145 14.19 -11.55 0.81
N GLN A 146 14.93 -12.54 1.31
CA GLN A 146 16.14 -12.30 2.10
C GLN A 146 17.24 -11.58 1.32
N GLU A 147 17.36 -11.86 0.02
CA GLU A 147 18.35 -11.26 -0.87
C GLU A 147 18.17 -9.75 -1.00
N TRP A 148 16.94 -9.23 -0.94
CA TRP A 148 16.66 -7.79 -0.97
C TRP A 148 17.02 -7.12 0.36
N ILE A 149 16.83 -7.82 1.47
CA ILE A 149 17.28 -7.32 2.78
C ILE A 149 18.81 -7.27 2.84
N ALA A 150 19.48 -8.30 2.30
CA ALA A 150 20.94 -8.42 2.34
C ALA A 150 21.67 -7.25 1.64
N LYS A 151 21.08 -6.66 0.60
CA LYS A 151 21.58 -5.45 -0.08
C LYS A 151 21.75 -4.26 0.86
N ASN A 152 20.99 -4.23 1.95
CA ASN A 152 20.94 -3.12 2.88
C ASN A 152 21.78 -3.35 4.15
N LYS A 153 22.49 -4.47 4.25
CA LYS A 153 23.25 -4.86 5.44
C LYS A 153 24.22 -3.77 5.90
N GLY A 154 24.06 -3.30 7.13
CA GLY A 154 24.93 -2.30 7.77
C GLY A 154 24.74 -0.87 7.28
N ARG A 155 23.85 -0.61 6.31
CA ARG A 155 23.58 0.76 5.80
C ARG A 155 22.95 1.70 6.82
N PHE A 156 22.45 1.16 7.93
CA PHE A 156 21.69 1.87 8.95
C PHE A 156 22.33 1.77 10.35
N ASP A 157 23.57 1.27 10.48
CA ASP A 157 24.28 1.13 11.75
C ASP A 157 24.53 2.47 12.46
N GLN A 158 24.55 3.56 11.69
CA GLN A 158 24.65 4.94 12.17
C GLN A 158 23.38 5.46 12.86
N GLY A 159 22.26 4.74 12.74
CA GLY A 159 21.02 5.05 13.45
C GLY A 159 20.15 6.14 12.82
N TRP A 160 18.91 6.22 13.31
CA TRP A 160 17.91 7.15 12.79
C TRP A 160 18.28 8.63 12.94
N ASP A 161 19.09 8.98 13.95
CA ASP A 161 19.49 10.37 14.19
C ASP A 161 20.38 10.85 13.02
N LYS A 162 21.37 10.04 12.61
CA LYS A 162 22.23 10.33 11.44
C LYS A 162 21.52 10.19 10.10
N VAL A 163 20.67 9.17 9.95
CA VAL A 163 19.90 8.97 8.70
C VAL A 163 19.00 10.18 8.41
N ARG A 164 18.41 10.81 9.44
CA ARG A 164 17.59 12.02 9.29
C ARG A 164 18.42 13.22 8.86
N GLU A 165 19.60 13.43 9.44
CA GLU A 165 20.53 14.50 9.03
C GLU A 165 20.93 14.34 7.55
N GLU A 166 21.38 13.14 7.16
CA GLU A 166 21.76 12.85 5.78
C GLU A 166 20.60 13.01 4.79
N THR A 167 19.39 12.59 5.19
CA THR A 167 18.20 12.70 4.34
C THR A 167 17.83 14.14 4.09
N LEU A 168 17.85 15.00 5.11
CA LEU A 168 17.56 16.43 4.94
C LEU A 168 18.64 17.10 4.08
N ALA A 169 19.92 16.81 4.31
CA ALA A 169 21.01 17.35 3.49
C ALA A 169 20.86 16.97 2.00
N ARG A 170 20.46 15.72 1.71
CA ARG A 170 20.14 15.27 0.34
C ARG A 170 18.91 15.99 -0.23
N GLN A 171 17.84 16.13 0.55
CA GLN A 171 16.63 16.83 0.12
C GLN A 171 16.90 18.31 -0.23
N ILE A 172 17.72 19.00 0.56
CA ILE A 172 18.16 20.38 0.27
C ILE A 172 18.96 20.41 -1.04
N LYS A 173 19.96 19.54 -1.18
CA LYS A 173 20.79 19.46 -2.39
C LYS A 173 19.97 19.16 -3.66
N LEU A 174 18.90 18.36 -3.54
CA LEU A 174 17.98 18.03 -4.63
C LEU A 174 16.89 19.09 -4.87
N GLY A 175 16.79 20.12 -4.03
CA GLY A 175 15.74 21.13 -4.10
C GLY A 175 14.34 20.63 -3.69
N VAL A 176 14.25 19.49 -2.99
CA VAL A 176 12.99 18.96 -2.47
C VAL A 176 12.45 19.84 -1.33
N VAL A 177 13.34 20.46 -0.56
CA VAL A 177 13.01 21.44 0.47
C VAL A 177 13.91 22.68 0.33
N PRO A 178 13.46 23.87 0.78
CA PRO A 178 14.26 25.09 0.69
C PRO A 178 15.60 25.01 1.42
N GLU A 179 16.59 25.75 0.93
CA GLU A 179 17.83 26.00 1.68
C GLU A 179 17.53 26.57 3.07
N GLY A 180 18.32 26.16 4.07
CA GLY A 180 18.12 26.57 5.46
C GLY A 180 17.02 25.81 6.22
N THR A 181 16.31 24.87 5.58
CA THR A 181 15.40 23.96 6.28
C THR A 181 16.15 23.19 7.38
N THR A 182 15.58 23.13 8.58
CA THR A 182 16.15 22.43 9.74
C THR A 182 15.30 21.23 10.15
N LEU A 183 15.91 20.22 10.76
CA LEU A 183 15.17 19.07 11.30
C LEU A 183 14.21 19.50 12.42
N ALA A 184 12.98 18.98 12.39
CA ALA A 184 12.06 19.06 13.52
C ALA A 184 12.62 18.33 14.74
N PRO A 185 12.31 18.79 15.98
CA PRO A 185 12.78 18.15 17.20
C PRO A 185 12.30 16.70 17.27
N LYS A 186 13.13 15.81 17.83
CA LYS A 186 12.76 14.41 18.05
C LYS A 186 11.75 14.31 19.21
N PRO A 187 10.66 13.52 19.08
CA PRO A 187 9.75 13.27 20.19
C PRO A 187 10.45 12.67 21.40
N LYS A 188 10.11 13.12 22.62
CA LYS A 188 10.72 12.64 23.88
C LYS A 188 10.55 11.13 24.12
N ALA A 189 9.54 10.52 23.51
CA ALA A 189 9.27 9.08 23.62
C ALA A 189 10.28 8.22 22.84
N ILE A 190 11.06 8.81 21.92
CA ILE A 190 12.06 8.10 21.13
C ILE A 190 13.43 8.31 21.78
N LYS A 191 14.06 7.22 22.23
CA LYS A 191 15.41 7.24 22.81
C LYS A 191 16.44 7.80 21.84
N ASP A 192 17.55 8.30 22.36
CA ASP A 192 18.72 8.61 21.53
C ASP A 192 19.39 7.33 21.05
N TRP A 193 19.78 7.29 19.77
CA TRP A 193 20.41 6.10 19.21
C TRP A 193 21.63 5.67 20.03
N ASP A 194 22.44 6.63 20.45
CA ASP A 194 23.67 6.37 21.22
C ASP A 194 23.41 5.74 22.59
N ASN A 195 22.22 5.97 23.16
CA ASN A 195 21.80 5.47 24.47
C ASN A 195 21.13 4.09 24.41
N LEU A 196 20.99 3.50 23.21
CA LEU A 196 20.44 2.17 23.04
C LEU A 196 21.45 1.08 23.40
N THR A 197 20.94 -0.04 23.91
CA THR A 197 21.71 -1.27 24.08
C THR A 197 22.14 -1.87 22.74
N ALA A 198 23.12 -2.78 22.76
CA ALA A 198 23.57 -3.46 21.54
C ALA A 198 22.44 -4.25 20.86
N ASP A 199 21.57 -4.89 21.64
CA ASP A 199 20.44 -5.66 21.11
C ASP A 199 19.36 -4.75 20.50
N GLU A 200 19.08 -3.61 21.11
CA GLU A 200 18.19 -2.59 20.53
C GLU A 200 18.74 -2.08 19.19
N LYS A 201 20.03 -1.71 19.12
CA LYS A 201 20.66 -1.28 17.86
C LYS A 201 20.57 -2.36 16.80
N LYS A 202 20.93 -3.61 17.15
CA LYS A 202 20.84 -4.75 16.24
C LYS A 202 19.42 -4.96 15.69
N LEU A 203 18.41 -4.89 16.54
CA LEU A 203 17.01 -5.05 16.15
C LEU A 203 16.55 -3.93 15.22
N PHE A 204 16.78 -2.67 15.60
CA PHE A 204 16.29 -1.52 14.83
C PHE A 204 17.02 -1.32 13.51
N THR A 205 18.33 -1.58 13.45
CA THR A 205 19.06 -1.66 12.19
C THR A 205 18.40 -2.70 11.30
N ARG A 206 18.17 -3.92 11.82
CA ARG A 206 17.58 -5.00 11.03
C ARG A 206 16.17 -4.64 10.54
N GLN A 207 15.35 -4.01 11.36
CA GLN A 207 14.02 -3.55 10.94
C GLN A 207 14.11 -2.55 9.78
N MET A 208 15.05 -1.61 9.83
CA MET A 208 15.24 -0.62 8.76
C MET A 208 15.81 -1.26 7.48
N GLU A 209 16.71 -2.24 7.60
CA GLU A 209 17.19 -3.04 6.45
C GLU A 209 16.05 -3.76 5.75
N VAL A 210 15.14 -4.37 6.53
CA VAL A 210 13.97 -5.10 5.99
C VAL A 210 13.01 -4.12 5.33
N PHE A 211 12.73 -2.98 5.97
CA PHE A 211 11.89 -1.93 5.40
C PHE A 211 12.47 -1.39 4.08
N ALA A 212 13.77 -1.08 4.05
CA ALA A 212 14.45 -0.58 2.86
C ALA A 212 14.48 -1.64 1.74
N GLY A 213 14.73 -2.91 2.09
CA GLY A 213 14.64 -4.02 1.15
C GLY A 213 13.23 -4.15 0.57
N PHE A 214 12.18 -3.98 1.38
CA PHE A 214 10.80 -4.06 0.91
C PHE A 214 10.44 -2.88 0.00
N ALA A 215 10.93 -1.68 0.31
CA ALA A 215 10.79 -0.51 -0.55
C ALA A 215 11.48 -0.69 -1.91
N GLU A 216 12.67 -1.30 -1.93
CA GLU A 216 13.44 -1.53 -3.15
C GLU A 216 12.85 -2.65 -4.03
N TYR A 217 12.23 -3.65 -3.39
CA TYR A 217 11.58 -4.77 -4.07
C TYR A 217 10.25 -4.39 -4.74
N THR A 218 9.64 -3.28 -4.31
CA THR A 218 8.34 -2.78 -4.79
C THR A 218 8.50 -1.85 -5.99
#